data_AF-A0A9X3IQT6-F1
#
_entry.id   AF-A0A9X3IQT6-F1
#
_cell.length_a   1.000
_cell.length_b   1.000
_cell.length_c   1.000
_cell.angle_alpha   90.00
_cell.angle_beta   90.00
_cell.angle_gamma   90.00
#
_symmetry.space_group_name_H-M   'P 1'
#
loop_
_entity.id
_entity.type
_entity.pdbx_description
1 polymer ?
#
loop_
_entity_poly.entity_id
_entity_poly.type
_entity_poly.pdbx_seq_one_letter_code
_entity_poly.pdbx_strand_id
1 'polypeptide(L)'
;MQLPENAEELRVWPLPTALAGIGILGLFTLERTTVVAAALLLEQGIDWFWTLLLFPLVMGVVLAVPLAGRYWLGMFWAAVLCYLLSLLIRWAALLGILGDVYLLLLACSLMFLCQSLLLLLKRCSLWFDDGNRFGNGPPV
;
A
#
# COMPACT_ATOMS: atom_id res chain seq x y z
N MET A 1 -3.75 14.04 -32.42
CA MET A 1 -4.61 13.11 -31.65
C MET A 1 -4.03 13.05 -30.24
N GLN A 2 -4.73 13.59 -29.25
CA GLN A 2 -4.34 13.44 -27.84
C GLN A 2 -4.72 12.01 -27.45
N LEU A 3 -3.74 11.14 -27.21
CA LEU A 3 -4.02 9.84 -26.62
C LEU A 3 -4.58 10.07 -25.21
N PRO A 4 -5.60 9.31 -24.77
CA PRO A 4 -6.05 9.38 -23.39
C PRO A 4 -4.86 8.99 -22.51
N GLU A 5 -4.45 9.90 -21.62
CA GLU A 5 -3.30 9.81 -20.71
C GLU A 5 -3.26 8.48 -19.92
N ASN A 6 -4.44 7.86 -19.72
CA ASN A 6 -4.62 6.56 -19.09
C ASN A 6 -4.08 5.36 -19.89
N ALA A 7 -3.93 5.46 -21.22
CA ALA A 7 -3.49 4.35 -22.07
C ALA A 7 -1.98 4.12 -22.01
N GLU A 8 -1.18 5.18 -21.83
CA GLU A 8 0.28 5.07 -21.70
C GLU A 8 0.68 4.52 -20.33
N GLU A 9 -0.01 4.92 -19.26
CA GLU A 9 0.26 4.43 -17.91
C GLU A 9 -0.04 2.92 -17.77
N LEU A 10 -1.13 2.43 -18.39
CA LEU A 10 -1.49 1.00 -18.38
C LEU A 10 -0.49 0.13 -19.16
N ARG A 11 0.21 0.72 -20.13
CA ARG A 11 1.26 0.05 -20.90
C ARG A 11 2.52 -0.14 -20.05
N VAL A 12 2.78 0.77 -19.13
CA VAL A 12 3.94 0.72 -18.21
C VAL A 12 3.61 -0.11 -16.96
N TRP A 13 2.41 0.04 -16.42
CA TRP A 13 1.92 -0.68 -15.24
C TRP A 13 0.61 -1.43 -15.55
N PRO A 14 0.70 -2.57 -16.25
CA PRO A 14 -0.48 -3.40 -16.47
C PRO A 14 -1.06 -3.86 -15.13
N LEU A 15 -2.39 -3.94 -15.06
CA LEU A 15 -3.13 -4.36 -13.87
C LEU A 15 -2.53 -5.58 -13.13
N PRO A 16 -2.11 -6.67 -13.81
CA PRO A 16 -1.50 -7.82 -13.14
C PRO A 16 -0.16 -7.48 -12.46
N THR A 17 0.68 -6.62 -13.03
CA THR A 17 1.95 -6.24 -12.39
C THR A 17 1.73 -5.28 -11.22
N ALA A 18 0.72 -4.40 -11.32
CA ALA A 18 0.28 -3.56 -10.22
C ALA A 18 -0.19 -4.39 -9.01
N LEU A 19 -1.07 -5.36 -9.24
CA LEU A 19 -1.58 -6.27 -8.20
C LEU A 19 -0.47 -7.15 -7.63
N ALA A 20 0.43 -7.67 -8.47
CA ALA A 20 1.58 -8.44 -8.00
C ALA A 20 2.51 -7.58 -7.12
N GLY A 21 2.78 -6.33 -7.52
CA GLY A 21 3.60 -5.40 -6.74
C GLY A 21 3.00 -5.09 -5.37
N ILE A 22 1.71 -4.77 -5.31
CA ILE A 22 0.98 -4.53 -4.05
C ILE A 22 0.97 -5.81 -3.20
N GLY A 23 0.72 -6.97 -3.80
CA GLY A 23 0.69 -8.25 -3.09
C GLY A 23 2.04 -8.64 -2.50
N ILE A 24 3.12 -8.51 -3.26
CA ILE A 24 4.49 -8.82 -2.81
C ILE A 24 4.90 -7.88 -1.67
N LEU A 25 4.70 -6.57 -1.85
CA LEU A 25 5.03 -5.59 -0.82
C LEU A 25 4.17 -5.79 0.43
N GLY A 26 2.89 -6.17 0.26
CA GLY A 26 1.97 -6.48 1.34
C GLY A 26 2.43 -7.68 2.16
N LEU A 27 2.84 -8.76 1.50
CA LEU A 27 3.39 -9.96 2.15
C LEU A 27 4.65 -9.64 2.96
N PHE A 28 5.60 -8.91 2.37
CA PHE A 28 6.82 -8.50 3.08
C PHE A 28 6.54 -7.58 4.27
N THR A 29 5.62 -6.64 4.12
CA THR A 29 5.23 -5.75 5.22
C THR A 29 4.57 -6.55 6.34
N LEU A 30 3.67 -7.48 6.01
CA LEU A 30 2.98 -8.33 6.98
C LEU A 30 3.95 -9.25 7.74
N GLU A 31 4.85 -9.94 7.05
CA GLU A 31 5.88 -10.79 7.67
C GLU A 31 6.73 -9.99 8.67
N ARG A 32 7.08 -8.75 8.33
CA ARG A 32 7.85 -7.88 9.24
C ARG A 32 7.04 -7.40 10.42
N THR A 33 5.77 -7.05 10.23
CA THR A 33 4.89 -6.66 11.33
C THR A 33 4.66 -7.80 12.32
N THR A 34 4.56 -9.05 11.86
CA THR A 34 4.28 -10.19 12.75
C THR A 34 5.51 -10.70 13.50
N VAL A 35 6.71 -10.59 12.92
CA VAL A 35 7.93 -11.14 13.53
C VAL A 35 8.69 -10.11 14.35
N VAL A 36 9.06 -8.97 13.73
CA VAL A 36 9.96 -8.00 14.36
C VAL A 36 9.16 -7.00 15.19
N ALA A 37 8.06 -6.51 14.65
CA ALA A 37 7.28 -5.47 15.30
C ALA A 37 6.44 -6.02 16.48
N ALA A 38 5.96 -7.27 16.38
CA ALA A 38 5.34 -7.96 17.51
C ALA A 38 6.31 -8.16 18.68
N ALA A 39 7.58 -8.49 18.41
CA ALA A 39 8.59 -8.64 19.46
C ALA A 39 8.84 -7.32 20.22
N LEU A 40 8.98 -6.21 19.49
CA LEU A 40 9.18 -4.88 20.07
C LEU A 40 7.96 -4.39 20.89
N LEU A 41 6.74 -4.67 20.44
CA LEU A 41 5.53 -4.25 21.15
C LEU A 41 5.20 -5.14 22.35
N LEU A 42 5.60 -6.41 22.33
CA LEU A 42 5.49 -7.31 23.48
C LEU A 42 6.31 -6.79 24.67
N GLU A 43 7.51 -6.25 24.41
CA GLU A 43 8.35 -5.61 25.44
C GLU A 43 7.68 -4.36 26.04
N GLN A 44 6.86 -3.65 25.25
CA GLN A 44 6.13 -2.47 25.68
C GLN A 44 4.74 -2.78 26.29
N GLY A 45 4.32 -4.06 26.30
CA GLY A 45 3.00 -4.47 26.79
C GLY A 45 1.82 -3.98 25.93
N ILE A 46 2.08 -3.64 24.66
CA ILE A 46 1.09 -3.10 23.73
C ILE A 46 0.67 -4.18 22.73
N ASP A 47 -0.64 -4.29 22.48
CA ASP A 47 -1.15 -5.20 21.47
C ASP A 47 -0.74 -4.78 20.05
N TRP A 48 0.13 -5.60 19.43
CA TRP A 48 0.62 -5.39 18.08
C TRP A 48 -0.48 -5.41 17.01
N PHE A 49 -1.54 -6.20 17.24
CA PHE A 49 -2.65 -6.34 16.30
C PHE A 49 -3.40 -5.02 16.10
N TRP A 50 -3.74 -4.32 17.18
CA TRP A 50 -4.54 -3.09 17.09
C TRP A 50 -3.73 -1.93 16.51
N THR A 51 -2.46 -1.82 16.90
CA THR A 51 -1.61 -0.66 16.60
C THR A 51 -0.96 -0.73 15.22
N LEU A 52 -0.46 -1.89 14.80
CA LEU A 52 0.29 -2.04 13.54
C LEU A 52 -0.53 -2.63 12.40
N LEU A 53 -1.64 -3.30 12.70
CA LEU A 53 -2.48 -3.91 11.67
C LEU A 53 -3.77 -3.13 11.52
N LEU A 54 -4.61 -3.12 12.56
CA LEU A 54 -5.98 -2.61 12.42
C LEU A 54 -6.02 -1.10 12.19
N PHE A 55 -5.31 -0.33 13.02
CA PHE A 55 -5.28 1.13 12.91
C PHE A 55 -4.83 1.62 11.52
N PRO A 56 -3.65 1.24 10.99
CA PRO A 56 -3.20 1.70 9.68
C PRO A 56 -4.08 1.21 8.52
N LEU A 57 -4.69 0.02 8.62
CA LEU A 57 -5.67 -0.45 7.63
C LEU A 57 -6.92 0.44 7.61
N VAL A 58 -7.53 0.68 8.78
CA VAL A 58 -8.74 1.52 8.88
C VAL A 58 -8.45 2.94 8.42
N MET A 59 -7.33 3.52 8.88
CA MET A 59 -6.90 4.85 8.43
C MET A 59 -6.63 4.89 6.93
N GLY A 60 -6.04 3.83 6.38
CA GLY A 60 -5.83 3.68 4.95
C GLY A 60 -7.15 3.70 4.17
N VAL A 61 -8.15 2.96 4.63
CA VAL A 61 -9.50 2.94 4.03
C VAL A 61 -10.14 4.32 4.07
N VAL A 62 -10.18 4.96 5.24
CA VAL A 62 -10.85 6.26 5.45
C VAL A 62 -10.23 7.32 4.55
N LEU A 63 -8.90 7.39 4.51
CA LEU A 63 -8.18 8.36 3.68
C LEU A 63 -8.30 8.05 2.18
N ALA A 64 -8.47 6.79 1.78
CA ALA A 64 -8.67 6.44 0.37
C ALA A 64 -10.05 6.86 -0.17
N VAL A 65 -11.04 7.15 0.68
CA VAL A 65 -12.40 7.55 0.25
C VAL A 65 -12.39 8.85 -0.57
N PRO A 66 -11.83 9.97 -0.11
CA PRO A 66 -11.82 11.23 -0.87
C PRO A 66 -10.83 11.24 -2.04
N LEU A 67 -9.88 10.30 -2.11
CA LEU A 67 -8.85 10.30 -3.15
C LEU A 67 -9.36 9.72 -4.48
N ALA A 68 -8.92 10.33 -5.57
CA ALA A 68 -9.14 9.86 -6.93
C ALA A 68 -8.21 8.67 -7.25
N GLY A 69 -8.73 7.67 -7.97
CA GLY A 69 -7.98 6.46 -8.35
C GLY A 69 -6.70 6.71 -9.15
N ARG A 70 -6.55 7.89 -9.77
CA ARG A 70 -5.33 8.30 -10.48
C ARG A 70 -4.08 8.34 -9.59
N TYR A 71 -4.23 8.52 -8.29
CA TYR A 71 -3.11 8.66 -7.36
C TYR A 71 -2.60 7.33 -6.77
N TRP A 72 -3.14 6.19 -7.21
CA TRP A 72 -2.80 4.87 -6.65
C TRP A 72 -1.29 4.56 -6.73
N LEU A 73 -0.63 4.96 -7.84
CA LEU A 73 0.79 4.73 -8.08
C LEU A 73 1.66 5.57 -7.14
N GLY A 74 1.28 6.82 -6.88
CA GLY A 74 1.97 7.67 -5.91
C GLY A 74 1.90 7.10 -4.49
N MET A 75 0.73 6.58 -4.10
CA MET A 75 0.56 5.92 -2.80
C MET A 75 1.34 4.60 -2.71
N PHE A 76 1.43 3.85 -3.81
CA PHE A 76 2.27 2.65 -3.88
C PHE A 76 3.76 2.99 -3.62
N TRP A 77 4.29 4.00 -4.31
CA TRP A 77 5.68 4.43 -4.12
C TRP A 77 5.93 5.02 -2.73
N ALA A 78 4.96 5.73 -2.16
CA ALA A 78 5.04 6.19 -0.77
C ALA A 78 5.16 4.99 0.20
N ALA A 79 4.38 3.92 -0.02
CA ALA A 79 4.49 2.69 0.75
C ALA A 79 5.89 2.05 0.61
N VAL A 80 6.40 1.93 -0.62
CA VAL A 80 7.74 1.42 -0.89
C VAL A 80 8.81 2.25 -0.17
N LEU A 81 8.73 3.58 -0.24
CA LEU A 81 9.68 4.47 0.41
C LEU A 81 9.67 4.30 1.93
N CYS A 82 8.48 4.28 2.55
CA CYS A 82 8.34 4.03 3.98
C CYS A 82 8.90 2.67 4.38
N TYR A 83 8.64 1.62 3.59
CA TYR A 83 9.18 0.29 3.81
C TYR A 83 10.71 0.27 3.74
N LEU A 84 11.31 0.87 2.71
CA LEU A 84 12.77 0.95 2.56
C LEU A 84 13.43 1.74 3.71
N LEU A 85 12.82 2.86 4.13
CA LEU A 85 13.28 3.62 5.29
C LEU A 85 13.21 2.78 6.57
N SER A 86 12.14 2.00 6.75
CA SER A 86 12.02 1.09 7.89
C SER A 86 13.15 0.03 7.88
N LEU A 87 13.55 -0.46 6.71
CA LEU A 87 14.66 -1.41 6.58
C LEU A 87 16.01 -0.78 6.95
N LEU A 88 16.23 0.48 6.58
CA LEU A 88 17.45 1.21 6.96
C LEU A 88 17.53 1.39 8.49
N ILE A 89 16.40 1.73 9.11
CA ILE A 89 16.34 2.02 10.55
C ILE A 89 16.32 0.74 11.41
N ARG A 90 15.96 -0.41 10.83
CA ARG A 90 15.91 -1.71 11.53
C ARG A 90 17.14 -2.01 12.37
N TRP A 91 18.34 -1.74 11.84
CA TRP A 91 19.59 -2.02 12.56
C TRP A 91 19.73 -1.18 13.83
N ALA A 92 19.29 0.07 13.81
CA ALA A 92 19.28 0.96 14.96
C ALA A 92 18.08 0.68 15.91
N ALA A 93 16.97 0.17 15.38
CA ALA A 93 15.81 -0.26 16.17
C ALA A 93 16.13 -1.49 17.03
N LEU A 94 16.93 -2.44 16.53
CA LEU A 94 17.41 -3.60 17.30
C LEU A 94 18.30 -3.21 18.49
N LEU A 95 18.90 -2.02 18.46
CA LEU A 95 19.69 -1.47 19.55
C LEU A 95 18.82 -0.68 20.56
N GLY A 96 17.50 -0.64 20.37
CA GLY A 96 16.54 0.02 21.26
C GLY A 96 16.48 1.55 21.14
N ILE A 97 17.21 2.15 20.19
CA ILE A 97 17.33 3.63 20.08
C ILE A 97 16.19 4.22 19.24
N LEU A 98 15.77 3.51 18.17
CA LEU A 98 14.83 4.01 17.17
C LEU A 98 13.64 3.04 16.94
N GLY A 99 13.29 2.24 17.95
CA GLY A 99 12.19 1.26 17.88
C GLY A 99 10.86 1.90 17.47
N ASP A 100 10.46 2.99 18.10
CA ASP A 100 9.17 3.65 17.82
C ASP A 100 9.10 4.21 16.40
N VAL A 101 10.22 4.75 15.89
CA VAL A 101 10.31 5.29 14.51
C VAL A 101 10.19 4.14 13.49
N TYR A 102 10.80 3.00 13.78
CA TYR A 102 10.65 1.80 12.95
C TYR A 102 9.19 1.32 12.89
N LEU A 103 8.52 1.25 14.03
CA LEU A 103 7.10 0.86 14.13
C LEU A 103 6.20 1.83 13.36
N LEU A 104 6.43 3.13 13.51
CA LEU A 104 5.69 4.18 12.79
C LEU A 104 5.85 4.05 11.27
N LEU A 105 7.08 3.83 10.78
CA LEU A 105 7.34 3.68 9.35
C LEU A 105 6.69 2.43 8.76
N LEU A 106 6.68 1.32 9.50
CA LEU A 106 5.94 0.11 9.12
C LEU A 106 4.44 0.36 9.04
N ALA A 107 3.85 1.03 10.04
CA ALA A 107 2.44 1.39 10.04
C ALA A 107 2.08 2.31 8.85
N CYS A 108 2.90 3.32 8.58
CA CYS A 108 2.74 4.19 7.40
C CYS A 108 2.83 3.41 6.09
N SER A 109 3.78 2.48 5.97
CA SER A 109 3.89 1.60 4.80
C SER A 109 2.60 0.82 4.57
N LEU A 110 2.06 0.17 5.62
CA LEU A 110 0.83 -0.60 5.54
C LEU A 110 -0.39 0.27 5.17
N MET A 111 -0.48 1.47 5.75
CA MET A 111 -1.54 2.44 5.46
C MET A 111 -1.53 2.86 3.98
N PHE A 112 -0.37 3.24 3.45
CA PHE A 112 -0.24 3.64 2.04
C PHE A 112 -0.47 2.48 1.08
N LEU A 113 -0.10 1.26 1.47
CA LEU A 113 -0.36 0.05 0.69
C LEU A 113 -1.85 -0.25 0.60
N CYS A 114 -2.57 -0.12 1.73
CA CYS A 114 -4.02 -0.23 1.76
C CYS A 114 -4.71 0.83 0.89
N GLN A 115 -4.25 2.09 0.97
CA GLN A 115 -4.75 3.17 0.11
C GLN A 115 -4.50 2.89 -1.37
N SER A 116 -3.30 2.42 -1.72
CA SER A 116 -2.94 2.07 -3.09
C SER A 116 -3.86 0.98 -3.65
N LEU A 117 -4.13 -0.07 -2.87
CA LEU A 117 -5.04 -1.15 -3.27
C LEU A 117 -6.46 -0.64 -3.52
N LEU A 118 -7.02 0.17 -2.62
CA LEU A 118 -8.38 0.69 -2.77
C LEU A 118 -8.52 1.64 -3.96
N LEU A 119 -7.51 2.48 -4.18
CA LEU A 119 -7.49 3.39 -5.34
C LEU A 119 -7.37 2.62 -6.65
N LEU A 120 -6.60 1.53 -6.68
CA LEU A 120 -6.53 0.62 -7.81
C LEU A 120 -7.89 -0.05 -8.06
N LEU A 121 -8.55 -0.56 -7.03
CA LEU A 121 -9.89 -1.16 -7.15
C LEU A 121 -10.95 -0.17 -7.65
N LYS A 122 -10.94 1.07 -7.13
CA LYS A 122 -11.81 2.15 -7.63
C LYS A 122 -11.55 2.43 -9.11
N ARG A 123 -10.28 2.44 -9.53
CA ARG A 123 -9.89 2.63 -10.94
C ARG A 123 -10.38 1.49 -11.81
N CYS A 124 -10.26 0.24 -11.36
CA CYS A 124 -10.81 -0.93 -12.06
C CYS A 124 -12.32 -0.84 -12.21
N SER A 125 -13.05 -0.47 -11.16
CA SER A 125 -14.51 -0.35 -11.18
C SER A 125 -14.98 0.66 -12.23
N LEU A 126 -14.33 1.83 -12.31
CA LEU A 126 -14.65 2.84 -13.31
C LEU A 126 -14.40 2.34 -14.73
N TRP A 127 -13.31 1.60 -14.94
CA TRP A 127 -12.99 1.03 -16.24
C TRP A 127 -14.02 -0.01 -16.71
N PHE A 128 -14.49 -0.87 -15.80
CA PHE A 128 -15.55 -1.84 -16.10
C PHE A 128 -16.89 -1.16 -16.44
N ASP A 129 -17.25 -0.08 -15.74
CA ASP A 129 -18.46 0.69 -16.03
C ASP A 129 -18.40 1.36 -17.41
N ASP A 130 -17.25 1.93 -17.79
CA ASP A 130 -17.05 2.55 -19.10
C ASP A 130 -17.04 1.50 -20.23
N GLY A 131 -16.39 0.35 -20.01
CA GLY A 131 -16.40 -0.77 -20.97
C GLY A 131 -17.80 -1.30 -21.28
N ASN A 132 -18.67 -1.37 -20.27
CA ASN A 132 -20.07 -1.75 -20.44
C ASN A 132 -20.91 -0.67 -21.15
N ARG A 133 -20.59 0.62 -20.98
CA ARG A 133 -21.31 1.72 -21.64
C ARG A 133 -20.97 1.86 -23.12
N PHE A 134 -19.76 1.48 -23.54
CA PHE A 134 -19.30 1.67 -24.91
C PHE A 134 -19.26 0.38 -25.77
N GLY A 135 -19.69 -0.77 -25.24
CA GLY A 135 -19.77 -2.03 -26.01
C GLY A 135 -18.43 -2.58 -26.49
N ASN A 136 -17.32 -1.96 -26.10
CA ASN A 136 -15.97 -2.42 -26.38
C ASN A 136 -15.57 -3.36 -25.24
N GLY A 137 -15.88 -4.64 -25.42
CA GLY A 137 -15.34 -5.70 -24.58
C GLY A 137 -13.81 -5.64 -24.51
N PRO A 138 -13.20 -6.23 -23.46
CA PRO A 138 -11.76 -6.18 -23.27
C PRO A 138 -11.02 -6.67 -24.52
N PRO A 139 -9.99 -5.96 -25.01
CA PRO A 139 -9.10 -6.54 -26.01
C PRO A 139 -8.39 -7.72 -25.34
N VAL A 140 -8.69 -8.91 -25.86
CA VAL A 140 -8.06 -10.18 -25.49
C VAL A 140 -6.57 -10.11 -25.73
#